data_AF-A0A1Y2KBS4-F1
#
_entry.id   AF-A0A1Y2KBS4-F1
#
_cell.length_a   1.000
_cell.length_b   1.000
_cell.length_c   1.000
_cell.angle_alpha   90.00
_cell.angle_beta   90.00
_cell.angle_gamma   90.00
#
_symmetry.space_group_name_H-M   'P 1'
#
loop_
_entity.id
_entity.type
_entity.pdbx_description
1 polymer ?
#
loop_
_entity_poly.entity_id
_entity_poly.type
_entity_poly.pdbx_seq_one_letter_code
_entity_poly.pdbx_strand_id
1 'polypeptide(L)'
;MNKEITLYQPQYSHTGEMDGALNLWAAVLGQAMKDARLLLKQAQRKPALWQEMPFRQEVNRLQRFFRERSMEVGGFGFLCDLLQIDIDKAAQRIEDEFLTHLKLPPLERQPKTEDDRREDMNATITLKQLQTMPLGDVANLDGAALADLQQQANAALERAKSAKEFLDGAIARKYGDLVKQLRQESGRDFGVVRLTDGDVQITADLPKRPQWDQKKLEGVVERIKSSGEDAREFVEISYRVSERKFNAWPSQIRQAFNDARTIKPGKPSFKLMLKGCEDVAA
;
A
#
# COMPACT_ATOMS: atom_id res chain seq x y z
N MET A 1 -11.90 48.97 1.71
CA MET A 1 -12.94 48.63 2.71
C MET A 1 -12.96 47.13 2.87
N ASN A 2 -12.48 46.66 4.02
CA ASN A 2 -12.46 45.26 4.42
C ASN A 2 -13.88 44.70 4.40
N LYS A 3 -14.05 43.49 3.84
CA LYS A 3 -15.21 42.65 4.14
C LYS A 3 -14.69 41.42 4.87
N GLU A 4 -14.97 41.38 6.17
CA GLU A 4 -14.80 40.24 7.04
C GLU A 4 -15.55 39.04 6.46
N ILE A 5 -14.87 37.90 6.36
CA ILE A 5 -15.50 36.62 6.00
C ILE A 5 -15.88 35.94 7.30
N THR A 6 -17.17 35.91 7.56
CA THR A 6 -17.83 35.19 8.65
C THR A 6 -17.46 33.71 8.62
N LEU A 7 -16.89 33.22 9.71
CA LEU A 7 -16.62 31.80 9.96
C LEU A 7 -17.94 31.02 10.02
N TYR A 8 -18.25 30.29 8.95
CA TYR A 8 -19.31 29.27 8.93
C TYR A 8 -18.68 27.90 9.21
N GLN A 9 -19.11 27.23 10.27
CA GLN A 9 -18.69 25.86 10.60
C GLN A 9 -19.26 24.88 9.56
N PRO A 10 -18.46 24.04 8.89
CA PRO A 10 -19.01 23.03 7.98
C PRO A 10 -19.33 21.74 8.74
N GLN A 11 -20.59 21.33 8.70
CA GLN A 11 -20.97 19.94 8.93
C GLN A 11 -20.64 19.14 7.67
N TYR A 12 -19.60 18.32 7.75
CA TYR A 12 -19.13 17.47 6.65
C TYR A 12 -19.99 16.21 6.50
N SER A 13 -20.50 15.97 5.31
CA SER A 13 -20.97 14.65 4.88
C SER A 13 -20.60 14.40 3.40
N HIS A 14 -20.20 13.15 3.13
CA HIS A 14 -19.71 12.54 1.86
C HIS A 14 -18.20 12.62 1.61
N THR A 15 -17.34 11.65 1.98
CA THR A 15 -17.34 10.15 2.06
C THR A 15 -17.37 9.43 0.71
N GLY A 16 -16.20 9.00 0.23
CA GLY A 16 -16.03 8.23 -1.00
C GLY A 16 -14.56 7.94 -1.33
N GLU A 17 -13.79 8.95 -1.75
CA GLU A 17 -12.38 8.77 -2.13
C GLU A 17 -11.40 8.98 -0.97
N MET A 18 -11.68 9.94 -0.08
CA MET A 18 -10.91 10.13 1.16
C MET A 18 -11.06 8.96 2.14
N ASP A 19 -12.17 8.23 2.09
CA ASP A 19 -12.38 7.04 2.91
C ASP A 19 -11.42 5.92 2.50
N GLY A 20 -11.05 5.81 1.22
CA GLY A 20 -10.13 4.76 0.76
C GLY A 20 -8.75 4.87 1.40
N ALA A 21 -8.16 6.07 1.37
CA ALA A 21 -6.86 6.34 1.98
C ALA A 21 -6.95 6.32 3.53
N LEU A 22 -8.02 6.88 4.10
CA LEU A 22 -8.26 6.83 5.55
C LEU A 22 -8.41 5.39 6.04
N ASN A 23 -9.13 4.54 5.30
CA ASN A 23 -9.29 3.11 5.60
C ASN A 23 -7.98 2.35 5.46
N LEU A 24 -7.13 2.69 4.49
CA LEU A 24 -5.80 2.09 4.35
C LEU A 24 -4.93 2.40 5.57
N TRP A 25 -4.88 3.66 6.01
CA TRP A 25 -4.09 4.07 7.17
C TRP A 25 -4.65 3.58 8.50
N ALA A 26 -5.98 3.55 8.64
CA ALA A 26 -6.64 2.88 9.76
C ALA A 26 -6.33 1.38 9.77
N ALA A 27 -6.21 0.74 8.61
CA ALA A 27 -5.80 -0.66 8.51
C ALA A 27 -4.32 -0.85 8.90
N VAL A 28 -3.42 0.09 8.59
CA VAL A 28 -2.02 0.06 9.04
C VAL A 28 -1.94 0.12 10.57
N LEU A 29 -2.63 1.07 11.21
CA LEU A 29 -2.70 1.14 12.68
C LEU A 29 -3.37 -0.11 13.25
N GLY A 30 -4.46 -0.57 12.62
CA GLY A 30 -5.17 -1.78 12.97
C GLY A 30 -4.31 -3.04 12.91
N GLN A 31 -3.43 -3.14 11.92
CA GLN A 31 -2.48 -4.23 11.78
C GLN A 31 -1.40 -4.16 12.86
N ALA A 32 -0.83 -2.98 13.11
CA ALA A 32 0.14 -2.79 14.21
C ALA A 32 -0.45 -3.19 15.58
N MET A 33 -1.71 -2.88 15.84
CA MET A 33 -2.43 -3.31 17.05
C MET A 33 -2.67 -4.83 17.09
N LYS A 34 -2.95 -5.46 15.95
CA LYS A 34 -3.10 -6.94 15.86
C LYS A 34 -1.77 -7.64 16.11
N ASP A 35 -0.69 -7.15 15.53
CA ASP A 35 0.66 -7.68 15.69
C ASP A 35 1.11 -7.55 17.17
N ALA A 36 0.83 -6.40 17.81
CA ALA A 36 1.04 -6.20 19.25
C ALA A 36 0.35 -7.26 20.12
N ARG A 37 -0.94 -7.52 19.84
CA ARG A 37 -1.72 -8.55 20.54
C ARG A 37 -1.19 -9.95 20.28
N LEU A 38 -0.74 -10.23 19.06
CA LEU A 38 -0.20 -11.53 18.68
C LEU A 38 1.11 -11.80 19.42
N LEU A 39 2.05 -10.86 19.40
CA LEU A 39 3.34 -10.96 20.11
C LEU A 39 3.13 -11.13 21.61
N LEU A 40 2.18 -10.40 22.21
CA LEU A 40 1.85 -10.54 23.64
C LEU A 40 1.29 -11.94 23.96
N LYS A 41 0.40 -12.48 23.12
CA LYS A 41 -0.11 -13.86 23.28
C LYS A 41 0.98 -14.91 23.09
N GLN A 42 1.91 -14.71 22.16
CA GLN A 42 3.03 -15.62 21.91
C GLN A 42 4.01 -15.62 23.10
N ALA A 43 4.37 -14.44 23.61
CA ALA A 43 5.22 -14.29 24.78
C ALA A 43 4.63 -14.98 26.03
N GLN A 44 3.32 -14.90 26.23
CA GLN A 44 2.63 -15.56 27.34
C GLN A 44 2.59 -17.09 27.21
N ARG A 45 2.44 -17.61 25.99
CA ARG A 45 2.33 -19.06 25.73
C ARG A 45 3.67 -19.78 25.66
N LYS A 46 4.71 -19.11 25.14
CA LYS A 46 6.05 -19.66 24.94
C LYS A 46 7.12 -18.65 25.37
N PRO A 47 7.51 -18.63 26.66
CA PRO A 47 8.54 -17.73 27.16
C PRO A 47 9.92 -17.92 26.50
N ALA A 48 10.19 -19.08 25.91
CA ALA A 48 11.44 -19.37 25.21
C ALA A 48 11.67 -18.48 23.95
N LEU A 49 10.60 -17.95 23.35
CA LEU A 49 10.70 -17.06 22.18
C LEU A 49 11.49 -15.78 22.48
N TRP A 50 11.60 -15.37 23.75
CA TRP A 50 12.41 -14.22 24.13
C TRP A 50 13.91 -14.39 23.87
N GLN A 51 14.39 -15.62 23.68
CA GLN A 51 15.78 -15.92 23.31
C GLN A 51 15.99 -15.94 21.79
N GLU A 52 14.92 -15.91 20.99
CA GLU A 52 15.01 -15.86 19.53
C GLU A 52 15.15 -14.40 19.06
N MET A 53 16.21 -14.12 18.29
CA MET A 53 16.48 -12.76 17.78
C MET A 53 15.39 -12.19 16.87
N PRO A 54 14.75 -12.96 15.96
CA PRO A 54 13.65 -12.46 15.14
C PRO A 54 12.48 -11.92 15.99
N PHE A 55 12.06 -12.66 17.01
CA PHE A 55 10.99 -12.24 17.91
C PHE A 55 11.33 -10.94 18.66
N ARG A 56 12.58 -10.81 19.14
CA ARG A 56 13.06 -9.58 19.79
C ARG A 56 13.11 -8.39 18.85
N GLN A 57 13.50 -8.60 17.59
CA GLN A 57 13.53 -7.55 16.56
C GLN A 57 12.12 -7.06 16.23
N GLU A 58 11.14 -7.95 16.13
CA GLU A 58 9.73 -7.58 15.93
C GLU A 58 9.17 -6.78 17.11
N VAL A 59 9.43 -7.24 18.35
CA VAL A 59 9.03 -6.50 19.56
C VAL A 59 9.68 -5.12 19.60
N ASN A 60 10.98 -5.01 19.33
CA ASN A 60 11.68 -3.72 19.30
C ASN A 60 11.17 -2.79 18.20
N ARG A 61 10.91 -3.32 17.00
CA ARG A 61 10.32 -2.56 15.89
C ARG A 61 8.97 -1.98 16.28
N LEU A 62 8.13 -2.78 16.95
CA LEU A 62 6.81 -2.37 17.39
C LEU A 62 6.86 -1.37 18.55
N GLN A 63 7.72 -1.60 19.55
CA GLN A 63 7.94 -0.64 20.64
C GLN A 63 8.44 0.70 20.11
N ARG A 64 9.38 0.66 19.17
CA ARG A 64 9.92 1.85 18.49
C ARG A 64 8.83 2.60 17.73
N PHE A 65 8.01 1.88 16.96
CA PHE A 65 6.88 2.45 16.22
C PHE A 65 5.93 3.26 17.11
N PHE A 66 5.52 2.71 18.26
CA PHE A 66 4.62 3.39 19.19
C PHE A 66 5.29 4.50 20.01
N ARG A 67 6.58 4.35 20.36
CA ARG A 67 7.30 5.32 21.21
C ARG A 67 7.89 6.51 20.45
N GLU A 68 8.27 6.35 19.19
CA GLU A 68 8.92 7.44 18.42
C GLU A 68 7.98 8.60 18.13
N ARG A 69 6.64 8.44 18.32
CA ARG A 69 5.63 9.48 18.12
C ARG A 69 5.81 10.24 16.79
N SER A 70 6.33 9.54 15.78
CA SER A 70 6.73 10.16 14.53
C SER A 70 5.52 10.70 13.78
N MET A 71 5.64 11.95 13.32
CA MET A 71 4.68 12.61 12.42
C MET A 71 5.00 12.35 10.94
N GLU A 72 6.02 11.54 10.66
CA GLU A 72 6.27 11.04 9.30
C GLU A 72 5.12 10.13 8.85
N VAL A 73 4.89 10.07 7.54
CA VAL A 73 3.77 9.31 6.96
C VAL A 73 3.84 7.84 7.40
N GLY A 74 2.74 7.37 7.98
CA GLY A 74 2.62 6.01 8.51
C GLY A 74 3.22 5.82 9.90
N GLY A 75 3.85 6.84 10.48
CA GLY A 75 4.28 6.85 11.89
C GLY A 75 3.09 6.92 12.85
N PHE A 76 3.31 6.51 14.10
CA PHE A 76 2.25 6.46 15.09
C PHE A 76 1.60 7.82 15.38
N GLY A 77 2.40 8.89 15.48
CA GLY A 77 1.88 10.23 15.75
C GLY A 77 1.05 10.77 14.60
N PHE A 78 1.53 10.55 13.38
CA PHE A 78 0.81 10.84 12.15
C PHE A 78 -0.54 10.11 12.06
N LEU A 79 -0.58 8.82 12.41
CA LEU A 79 -1.82 8.03 12.41
C LEU A 79 -2.82 8.52 13.47
N CYS A 80 -2.33 8.92 14.64
CA CYS A 80 -3.15 9.51 15.69
C CYS A 80 -3.78 10.84 15.23
N ASP A 81 -3.00 11.74 14.65
CA ASP A 81 -3.50 13.02 14.12
C ASP A 81 -4.53 12.81 13.00
N LEU A 82 -4.24 11.91 12.06
CA LEU A 82 -5.14 11.57 10.95
C LEU A 82 -6.50 11.03 11.42
N LEU A 83 -6.51 10.26 12.49
CA LEU A 83 -7.72 9.66 13.08
C LEU A 83 -8.37 10.55 14.14
N GLN A 84 -7.87 11.77 14.38
CA GLN A 84 -8.29 12.68 15.44
C GLN A 84 -8.21 12.02 16.84
N ILE A 85 -7.21 11.18 17.05
CA ILE A 85 -6.92 10.53 18.32
C ILE A 85 -5.81 11.32 19.00
N ASP A 86 -6.02 11.66 20.27
CA ASP A 86 -5.00 12.26 21.12
C ASP A 86 -3.78 11.32 21.24
N ILE A 87 -2.64 11.77 20.71
CA ILE A 87 -1.41 10.98 20.63
C ILE A 87 -0.89 10.56 22.00
N ASP A 88 -1.02 11.42 23.02
CA ASP A 88 -0.54 11.15 24.37
C ASP A 88 -1.43 10.11 25.05
N LYS A 89 -2.75 10.24 24.93
CA LYS A 89 -3.70 9.24 25.46
C LYS A 89 -3.58 7.90 24.74
N ALA A 90 -3.34 7.91 23.44
CA ALA A 90 -3.14 6.69 22.66
C ALA A 90 -1.82 6.00 23.02
N ALA A 91 -0.73 6.75 23.13
CA ALA A 91 0.56 6.24 23.57
C ALA A 91 0.45 5.62 24.97
N GLN A 92 -0.22 6.31 25.90
CA GLN A 92 -0.39 5.82 27.28
C GLN A 92 -1.17 4.51 27.32
N ARG A 93 -2.30 4.43 26.59
CA ARG A 93 -3.09 3.19 26.50
C ARG A 93 -2.28 2.03 25.93
N ILE A 94 -1.45 2.28 24.93
CA ILE A 94 -0.62 1.24 24.32
C ILE A 94 0.50 0.80 25.27
N GLU A 95 1.10 1.74 26.01
CA GLU A 95 2.09 1.43 27.03
C GLU A 95 1.49 0.57 28.15
N ASP A 96 0.27 0.91 28.61
CA ASP A 96 -0.43 0.20 29.68
C ASP A 96 -0.92 -1.19 29.25
N GLU A 97 -1.54 -1.31 28.06
CA GLU A 97 -2.12 -2.59 27.60
C GLU A 97 -1.08 -3.55 26.99
N PHE A 98 0.01 -3.05 26.40
CA PHE A 98 0.94 -3.87 25.61
C PHE A 98 2.39 -3.75 26.07
N LEU A 99 2.95 -2.55 26.06
CA LEU A 99 4.41 -2.38 26.18
C LEU A 99 4.93 -2.72 27.58
N THR A 100 4.10 -2.51 28.62
CA THR A 100 4.41 -2.90 30.00
C THR A 100 4.57 -4.43 30.15
N HIS A 101 3.86 -5.21 29.33
CA HIS A 101 3.89 -6.67 29.34
C HIS A 101 4.90 -7.29 28.35
N LEU A 102 5.49 -6.48 27.47
CA LEU A 102 6.50 -6.88 26.48
C LEU A 102 7.92 -6.43 26.89
N LYS A 103 8.30 -6.63 28.16
CA LYS A 103 9.65 -6.29 28.63
C LYS A 103 10.64 -7.37 28.21
N LEU A 104 11.65 -7.00 27.41
CA LEU A 104 12.66 -7.93 26.92
C LEU A 104 13.54 -8.42 28.10
N PRO A 105 13.57 -9.73 28.40
CA PRO A 105 14.52 -10.27 29.36
C PRO A 105 15.96 -10.25 28.81
N PRO A 106 16.98 -10.29 29.68
CA PRO A 106 18.37 -10.42 29.26
C PRO A 106 18.58 -11.67 28.39
N LEU A 107 19.39 -11.54 27.33
CA LEU A 107 19.78 -12.68 26.51
C LEU A 107 20.66 -13.62 27.33
N GLU A 108 20.33 -14.91 27.31
CA GLU A 108 21.24 -15.94 27.79
C GLU A 108 22.40 -16.04 26.79
N ARG A 109 23.59 -15.58 27.18
CA ARG A 109 24.77 -15.61 26.31
C ARG A 109 25.21 -17.06 26.10
N GLN A 110 24.99 -17.57 24.90
CA GLN A 110 25.67 -18.77 24.44
C GLN A 110 27.14 -18.42 24.08
N PRO A 111 28.10 -19.31 24.34
CA PRO A 111 29.51 -19.06 24.00
C PRO A 111 29.66 -18.90 22.49
N LYS A 112 30.26 -17.79 22.05
CA LYS A 112 30.45 -17.46 20.62
C LYS A 112 31.24 -18.55 19.91
N THR A 113 30.67 -19.09 18.84
CA THR A 113 31.33 -20.04 17.95
C THR A 113 32.29 -19.32 16.99
N GLU A 114 33.27 -20.06 16.46
CA GLU A 114 34.30 -19.52 15.56
C GLU A 114 33.72 -19.08 14.19
N ASP A 115 32.53 -19.56 13.85
CA ASP A 115 31.74 -19.16 12.67
C ASP A 115 31.10 -17.77 12.84
N ASP A 116 30.66 -17.41 14.05
CA ASP A 116 30.09 -16.09 14.36
C ASP A 116 31.09 -14.95 14.10
N ARG A 117 32.41 -15.22 14.20
CA ARG A 117 33.46 -14.23 13.90
C ARG A 117 33.63 -13.97 12.40
N ARG A 118 33.11 -14.84 11.54
CA ARG A 118 33.10 -14.66 10.07
C ARG A 118 31.88 -13.87 9.60
N GLU A 119 30.77 -13.92 10.33
CA GLU A 119 29.53 -13.19 10.02
C GLU A 119 29.66 -11.66 10.22
N ASP A 120 30.54 -11.21 11.11
CA ASP A 120 30.82 -9.79 11.36
C ASP A 120 31.41 -9.03 10.13
N MET A 121 31.78 -9.74 9.05
CA MET A 121 32.27 -9.16 7.79
C MET A 121 31.21 -8.92 6.71
N ASN A 122 29.95 -9.31 6.93
CA ASN A 122 28.85 -8.96 6.01
C ASN A 122 28.31 -7.56 6.34
N ALA A 123 29.07 -6.54 5.94
CA ALA A 123 28.61 -5.15 5.99
C ALA A 123 27.27 -5.03 5.24
N THR A 124 26.18 -4.77 5.98
CA THR A 124 24.85 -4.56 5.42
C THR A 124 24.89 -3.40 4.42
N ILE A 125 24.79 -3.71 3.12
CA ILE A 125 24.75 -2.72 2.07
C ILE A 125 23.39 -2.01 2.11
N THR A 126 23.42 -0.68 2.13
CA THR A 126 22.21 0.15 2.19
C THR A 126 21.75 0.55 0.78
N LEU A 127 20.45 0.85 0.62
CA LEU A 127 19.92 1.36 -0.65
C LEU A 127 20.62 2.62 -1.18
N LYS A 128 21.13 3.47 -0.29
CA LYS A 128 21.86 4.68 -0.68
C LYS A 128 23.19 4.33 -1.34
N GLN A 129 23.86 3.29 -0.85
CA GLN A 129 25.10 2.79 -1.46
C GLN A 129 24.81 2.10 -2.79
N LEU A 130 23.71 1.33 -2.89
CA LEU A 130 23.29 0.67 -4.14
C LEU A 130 23.17 1.66 -5.32
N GLN A 131 22.66 2.87 -5.09
CA GLN A 131 22.50 3.90 -6.14
C GLN A 131 23.83 4.39 -6.74
N THR A 132 24.93 4.20 -6.03
CA THR A 132 26.27 4.61 -6.44
C THR A 132 27.15 3.45 -6.90
N MET A 133 26.65 2.20 -6.80
CA MET A 133 27.39 1.00 -7.17
C MET A 133 27.27 0.67 -8.66
N PRO A 134 28.35 0.26 -9.34
CA PRO A 134 28.29 -0.33 -10.67
C PRO A 134 27.46 -1.62 -10.70
N LEU A 135 26.74 -1.86 -11.80
CA LEU A 135 25.89 -3.04 -11.96
C LEU A 135 26.67 -4.36 -11.79
N GLY A 136 27.93 -4.41 -12.25
CA GLY A 136 28.79 -5.58 -12.11
C GLY A 136 29.10 -5.93 -10.66
N ASP A 137 29.32 -4.92 -9.81
CA ASP A 137 29.60 -5.12 -8.39
C ASP A 137 28.35 -5.59 -7.64
N VAL A 138 27.19 -5.05 -7.99
CA VAL A 138 25.90 -5.49 -7.45
C VAL A 138 25.61 -6.95 -7.86
N ALA A 139 25.90 -7.32 -9.11
CA ALA A 139 25.68 -8.68 -9.60
C ALA A 139 26.60 -9.73 -8.94
N ASN A 140 27.74 -9.29 -8.40
CA ASN A 140 28.69 -10.14 -7.67
C ASN A 140 28.36 -10.29 -6.17
N LEU A 141 27.35 -9.59 -5.67
CA LEU A 141 26.87 -9.76 -4.30
C LEU A 141 26.30 -11.16 -4.11
N ASP A 142 26.39 -11.67 -2.88
CA ASP A 142 25.77 -12.94 -2.55
C ASP A 142 24.24 -12.85 -2.57
N GLY A 143 23.59 -14.01 -2.64
CA GLY A 143 22.13 -14.08 -2.72
C GLY A 143 21.42 -13.50 -1.49
N ALA A 144 22.08 -13.48 -0.33
CA ALA A 144 21.52 -12.95 0.92
C ALA A 144 21.51 -11.41 0.92
N ALA A 145 22.62 -10.79 0.53
CA ALA A 145 22.73 -9.34 0.35
C ALA A 145 21.79 -8.84 -0.74
N LEU A 146 21.66 -9.57 -1.86
CA LEU A 146 20.68 -9.24 -2.91
C LEU A 146 19.23 -9.35 -2.42
N ALA A 147 18.91 -10.36 -1.60
CA ALA A 147 17.58 -10.51 -1.01
C ALA A 147 17.24 -9.35 -0.08
N ASP A 148 18.18 -8.98 0.81
CA ASP A 148 18.02 -7.86 1.72
C ASP A 148 17.87 -6.53 0.97
N LEU A 149 18.71 -6.27 -0.04
CA LEU A 149 18.58 -5.08 -0.90
C LEU A 149 17.23 -5.03 -1.64
N GLN A 150 16.76 -6.18 -2.15
CA GLN A 150 15.44 -6.26 -2.80
C GLN A 150 14.31 -5.94 -1.80
N GLN A 151 14.39 -6.45 -0.57
CA GLN A 151 13.41 -6.17 0.49
C GLN A 151 13.43 -4.70 0.90
N GLN A 152 14.62 -4.13 1.14
CA GLN A 152 14.78 -2.72 1.46
C GLN A 152 14.16 -1.84 0.35
N ALA A 153 14.45 -2.14 -0.92
CA ALA A 153 13.99 -1.36 -2.07
C ALA A 153 12.47 -1.38 -2.20
N ASN A 154 11.86 -2.56 -2.05
CA ASN A 154 10.41 -2.71 -2.05
C ASN A 154 9.77 -1.93 -0.88
N ALA A 155 10.33 -2.02 0.32
CA ALA A 155 9.84 -1.27 1.47
C ALA A 155 9.95 0.25 1.27
N ALA A 156 11.03 0.74 0.66
CA ALA A 156 11.19 2.14 0.32
C ALA A 156 10.18 2.61 -0.74
N LEU A 157 9.92 1.79 -1.76
CA LEU A 157 8.93 2.07 -2.79
C LEU A 157 7.53 2.17 -2.20
N GLU A 158 7.13 1.22 -1.35
CA GLU A 158 5.82 1.25 -0.70
C GLU A 158 5.66 2.48 0.20
N ARG A 159 6.68 2.83 1.01
CA ARG A 159 6.66 4.08 1.80
C ARG A 159 6.47 5.32 0.93
N ALA A 160 7.18 5.40 -0.20
CA ALA A 160 7.07 6.53 -1.12
C ALA A 160 5.68 6.62 -1.78
N LYS A 161 5.10 5.48 -2.19
CA LYS A 161 3.74 5.43 -2.73
C LYS A 161 2.73 5.93 -1.71
N SER A 162 2.79 5.41 -0.48
CA SER A 162 1.85 5.79 0.56
C SER A 162 2.01 7.26 0.97
N ALA A 163 3.24 7.79 1.01
CA ALA A 163 3.48 9.23 1.21
C ALA A 163 2.88 10.11 0.11
N LYS A 164 2.99 9.68 -1.15
CA LYS A 164 2.37 10.37 -2.27
C LYS A 164 0.84 10.35 -2.17
N GLU A 165 0.25 9.17 -1.95
CA GLU A 165 -1.21 9.02 -1.81
C GLU A 165 -1.76 9.88 -0.67
N PHE A 166 -1.03 9.97 0.44
CA PHE A 166 -1.39 10.85 1.53
C PHE A 166 -1.34 12.33 1.13
N LEU A 167 -0.25 12.77 0.50
CA LEU A 167 -0.11 14.16 0.04
C LEU A 167 -1.23 14.51 -0.95
N ASP A 168 -1.52 13.63 -1.91
CA ASP A 168 -2.61 13.78 -2.85
C ASP A 168 -3.96 13.89 -2.13
N GLY A 169 -4.20 13.08 -1.09
CA GLY A 169 -5.37 13.16 -0.22
C GLY A 169 -5.46 14.47 0.57
N ALA A 170 -4.34 14.97 1.09
CA ALA A 170 -4.28 16.26 1.80
C ALA A 170 -4.55 17.44 0.85
N ILE A 171 -4.01 17.41 -0.37
CA ILE A 171 -4.29 18.37 -1.44
C ILE A 171 -5.77 18.33 -1.81
N ALA A 172 -6.34 17.14 -1.99
CA ALA A 172 -7.76 16.95 -2.28
C ALA A 172 -8.64 17.50 -1.15
N ARG A 173 -8.28 17.27 0.12
CA ARG A 173 -9.00 17.83 1.27
C ARG A 173 -8.90 19.36 1.32
N LYS A 174 -7.74 19.93 1.01
CA LYS A 174 -7.52 21.38 1.07
C LYS A 174 -8.28 22.12 -0.03
N TYR A 175 -8.25 21.62 -1.27
CA TYR A 175 -8.77 22.34 -2.43
C TYR A 175 -10.08 21.76 -2.99
N GLY A 176 -10.51 20.58 -2.56
CA GLY A 176 -11.64 19.85 -3.15
C GLY A 176 -12.96 20.64 -3.10
N ASP A 177 -13.32 21.15 -1.93
CA ASP A 177 -14.55 21.94 -1.75
C ASP A 177 -14.51 23.25 -2.54
N LEU A 178 -13.36 23.93 -2.52
CA LEU A 178 -13.13 25.18 -3.27
C LEU A 178 -13.25 24.96 -4.78
N VAL A 179 -12.61 23.91 -5.31
CA VAL A 179 -12.68 23.53 -6.73
C VAL A 179 -14.11 23.17 -7.11
N LYS A 180 -14.84 22.45 -6.26
CA LYS A 180 -16.24 22.07 -6.50
C LYS A 180 -17.16 23.29 -6.56
N GLN A 181 -16.98 24.23 -5.64
CA GLN A 181 -17.74 25.49 -5.63
C GLN A 181 -17.45 26.31 -6.90
N LEU A 182 -16.17 26.49 -7.27
CA LEU A 182 -15.78 27.22 -8.48
C LEU A 182 -16.36 26.58 -9.76
N ARG A 183 -16.45 25.25 -9.80
CA ARG A 183 -17.11 24.51 -10.91
C ARG A 183 -18.60 24.83 -10.98
N GLN A 184 -19.29 24.79 -9.85
CA GLN A 184 -20.73 25.12 -9.76
C GLN A 184 -21.02 26.56 -10.16
N GLU A 185 -20.22 27.52 -9.66
CA GLU A 185 -20.32 28.95 -10.03
C GLU A 185 -20.06 29.17 -11.52
N SER A 186 -19.19 28.37 -12.13
CA SER A 186 -18.93 28.40 -13.57
C SER A 186 -19.99 27.69 -14.41
N GLY A 187 -21.01 27.10 -13.79
CA GLY A 187 -22.06 26.31 -14.47
C GLY A 187 -21.54 25.04 -15.15
N ARG A 188 -20.41 24.48 -14.68
CA ARG A 188 -19.78 23.29 -15.27
C ARG A 188 -19.70 22.17 -14.24
N ASP A 189 -20.27 21.00 -14.57
CA ASP A 189 -20.13 19.80 -13.72
C ASP A 189 -18.77 19.10 -13.87
N PHE A 190 -18.11 19.29 -15.02
CA PHE A 190 -16.84 18.65 -15.39
C PHE A 190 -15.89 19.64 -16.05
N GLY A 191 -14.61 19.29 -16.09
CA GLY A 191 -13.56 20.03 -16.78
C GLY A 191 -12.56 20.70 -15.83
N VAL A 192 -11.67 21.49 -16.44
CA VAL A 192 -10.52 22.10 -15.79
C VAL A 192 -10.91 23.42 -15.12
N VAL A 193 -10.58 23.55 -13.84
CA VAL A 193 -10.61 24.83 -13.10
C VAL A 193 -9.20 25.17 -12.63
N ARG A 194 -8.87 26.45 -12.66
CA ARG A 194 -7.59 26.97 -12.18
C ARG A 194 -7.84 27.95 -11.05
N LEU A 195 -7.08 27.82 -9.97
CA LEU A 195 -7.06 28.75 -8.84
C LEU A 195 -5.62 28.98 -8.40
N THR A 196 -5.39 30.04 -7.61
CA THR A 196 -4.06 30.41 -7.13
C THR A 196 -4.10 30.46 -5.61
N ASP A 197 -3.08 29.90 -4.97
CA ASP A 197 -2.85 29.94 -3.52
C ASP A 197 -1.39 30.40 -3.29
N GLY A 198 -1.21 31.69 -2.98
CA GLY A 198 0.10 32.34 -2.96
C GLY A 198 0.81 32.27 -4.31
N ASP A 199 2.00 31.69 -4.35
CA ASP A 199 2.81 31.51 -5.55
C ASP A 199 2.49 30.20 -6.33
N VAL A 200 1.50 29.43 -5.87
CA VAL A 200 1.15 28.13 -6.46
C VAL A 200 -0.11 28.24 -7.31
N GLN A 201 0.00 27.85 -8.59
CA GLN A 201 -1.15 27.65 -9.46
C GLN A 201 -1.69 26.23 -9.35
N ILE A 202 -2.93 26.09 -8.89
CA ILE A 202 -3.63 24.82 -8.76
C ILE A 202 -4.51 24.62 -9.99
N THR A 203 -4.27 23.54 -10.73
CA THR A 203 -5.08 23.11 -11.87
C THR A 203 -5.82 21.83 -11.51
N ALA A 204 -7.14 21.91 -11.35
CA ALA A 204 -7.98 20.78 -11.03
C ALA A 204 -8.77 20.33 -12.26
N ASP A 205 -8.32 19.23 -12.88
CA ASP A 205 -9.03 18.59 -13.99
C ASP A 205 -10.03 17.55 -13.47
N LEU A 206 -11.26 17.61 -13.95
CA LEU A 206 -12.25 16.56 -13.77
C LEU A 206 -12.72 16.09 -15.15
N PRO A 207 -12.05 15.07 -15.72
CA PRO A 207 -12.37 14.62 -17.08
C PRO A 207 -13.73 13.93 -17.10
N LYS A 208 -14.46 14.11 -18.20
CA LYS A 208 -15.68 13.34 -18.47
C LYS A 208 -15.29 11.89 -18.78
N ARG A 209 -15.77 10.94 -17.97
CA ARG A 209 -15.56 9.50 -18.19
C ARG A 209 -16.91 8.83 -18.41
N PRO A 210 -17.32 8.55 -19.66
CA PRO A 210 -18.53 7.79 -19.91
C PRO A 210 -18.36 6.36 -19.37
N GLN A 211 -19.22 5.97 -18.45
CA GLN A 211 -19.32 4.59 -17.98
C GLN A 211 -20.46 3.91 -18.73
N TRP A 212 -20.14 2.83 -19.44
CA TRP A 212 -21.13 2.07 -20.19
C TRP A 212 -21.62 0.88 -19.40
N ASP A 213 -22.94 0.74 -19.29
CA ASP A 213 -23.60 -0.44 -18.75
C ASP A 213 -23.45 -1.60 -19.75
N GLN A 214 -22.60 -2.57 -19.39
CA GLN A 214 -22.27 -3.69 -20.26
C GLN A 214 -23.47 -4.57 -20.59
N LYS A 215 -24.43 -4.73 -19.67
CA LYS A 215 -25.64 -5.53 -19.95
C LYS A 215 -26.54 -4.84 -20.97
N LYS A 216 -26.64 -3.52 -20.88
CA LYS A 216 -27.39 -2.74 -21.87
C LYS A 216 -26.68 -2.74 -23.23
N LEU A 217 -25.35 -2.64 -23.24
CA LEU A 217 -24.58 -2.74 -24.48
C LEU A 217 -24.73 -4.11 -25.14
N GLU A 218 -24.71 -5.20 -24.36
CA GLU A 218 -24.95 -6.54 -24.87
C GLU A 218 -26.30 -6.65 -25.58
N GLY A 219 -27.38 -6.16 -24.94
CA GLY A 219 -28.70 -6.13 -25.56
C GLY A 219 -28.79 -5.24 -26.82
N VAL A 220 -28.01 -4.16 -26.90
CA VAL A 220 -27.91 -3.33 -28.11
C VAL A 220 -27.18 -4.09 -29.22
N VAL A 221 -26.07 -4.76 -28.91
CA VAL A 221 -25.31 -5.58 -29.86
C VAL A 221 -26.16 -6.73 -30.41
N GLU A 222 -26.94 -7.40 -29.56
CA GLU A 222 -27.88 -8.45 -30.01
C GLU A 222 -28.94 -7.89 -30.94
N ARG A 223 -29.48 -6.71 -30.66
CA ARG A 223 -30.49 -6.05 -31.51
C ARG A 223 -29.91 -5.72 -32.89
N ILE A 224 -28.71 -5.16 -32.96
CA ILE A 224 -28.01 -4.84 -34.22
C ILE A 224 -27.78 -6.12 -35.04
N LYS A 225 -27.35 -7.20 -34.38
CA LYS A 225 -27.20 -8.50 -35.06
C LYS A 225 -28.53 -9.04 -35.58
N SER A 226 -29.61 -8.87 -34.82
CA SER A 226 -30.94 -9.33 -35.21
C SER A 226 -31.56 -8.52 -36.36
N SER A 227 -31.15 -7.26 -36.55
CA SER A 227 -31.56 -6.44 -37.70
C SER A 227 -30.75 -6.74 -38.97
N GLY A 228 -29.74 -7.62 -38.89
CA GLY A 228 -28.89 -8.00 -40.02
C GLY A 228 -27.69 -7.08 -40.24
N GLU A 229 -27.41 -6.17 -39.30
CA GLU A 229 -26.26 -5.26 -39.34
C GLU A 229 -25.04 -5.86 -38.60
N ASP A 230 -23.82 -5.42 -38.96
CA ASP A 230 -22.60 -5.82 -38.26
C ASP A 230 -22.36 -4.92 -37.04
N ALA A 231 -22.48 -5.50 -35.84
CA ALA A 231 -22.20 -4.81 -34.59
C ALA A 231 -20.75 -4.29 -34.46
N ARG A 232 -19.79 -4.86 -35.21
CA ARG A 232 -18.38 -4.43 -35.17
C ARG A 232 -18.15 -3.04 -35.75
N GLU A 233 -19.09 -2.51 -36.54
CA GLU A 233 -19.05 -1.13 -37.02
C GLU A 233 -19.30 -0.10 -35.91
N PHE A 234 -19.96 -0.52 -34.82
CA PHE A 234 -20.39 0.36 -33.74
C PHE A 234 -19.67 0.08 -32.42
N VAL A 235 -19.18 -1.14 -32.21
CA VAL A 235 -18.49 -1.53 -30.98
C VAL A 235 -17.24 -2.36 -31.24
N GLU A 236 -16.20 -2.11 -30.45
CA GLU A 236 -15.04 -3.00 -30.38
C GLU A 236 -15.37 -4.20 -29.49
N ILE A 237 -15.35 -5.40 -30.06
CA ILE A 237 -15.61 -6.64 -29.33
C ILE A 237 -14.28 -7.35 -29.04
N SER A 238 -13.81 -7.27 -27.80
CA SER A 238 -12.67 -8.03 -27.32
C SER A 238 -13.12 -9.27 -26.54
N TYR A 239 -12.60 -10.45 -26.87
CA TYR A 239 -12.83 -11.67 -26.10
C TYR A 239 -11.66 -11.88 -25.13
N ARG A 240 -11.96 -11.97 -23.83
CA ARG A 240 -10.96 -12.30 -22.80
C ARG A 240 -11.32 -13.60 -22.12
N VAL A 241 -10.44 -14.58 -22.24
CA VAL A 241 -10.53 -15.84 -21.51
C VAL A 241 -9.51 -15.79 -20.38
N SER A 242 -9.95 -15.95 -19.13
CA SER A 242 -9.01 -16.06 -18.03
C SER A 242 -8.39 -17.45 -18.00
N GLU A 243 -7.07 -17.51 -17.87
CA GLU A 243 -6.33 -18.78 -17.88
C GLU A 243 -6.81 -19.75 -16.78
N ARG A 244 -7.21 -19.20 -15.62
CA ARG A 244 -7.80 -19.98 -14.52
C ARG A 244 -9.11 -20.66 -14.94
N LYS A 245 -9.99 -19.96 -15.66
CA LYS A 245 -11.25 -20.54 -16.15
C LYS A 245 -10.99 -21.56 -17.24
N PHE A 246 -10.09 -21.22 -18.18
CA PHE A 246 -9.66 -22.14 -19.24
C PHE A 246 -9.18 -23.48 -18.68
N ASN A 247 -8.30 -23.46 -17.67
CA ASN A 247 -7.79 -24.68 -17.03
C ASN A 247 -8.85 -25.49 -16.27
N ALA A 248 -9.89 -24.83 -15.76
CA ALA A 248 -11.00 -25.48 -15.06
C ALA A 248 -12.04 -26.09 -16.01
N TRP A 249 -11.97 -25.83 -17.32
CA TRP A 249 -12.94 -26.33 -18.28
C TRP A 249 -12.74 -27.82 -18.64
N PRO A 250 -13.83 -28.54 -18.96
CA PRO A 250 -13.75 -29.86 -19.58
C PRO A 250 -12.84 -29.87 -20.82
N SER A 251 -12.18 -31.00 -21.09
CA SER A 251 -11.22 -31.13 -22.19
C SER A 251 -11.81 -30.78 -23.56
N GLN A 252 -13.08 -31.11 -23.79
CA GLN A 252 -13.81 -30.82 -25.04
C GLN A 252 -13.92 -29.32 -25.31
N ILE A 253 -14.23 -28.52 -24.28
CA ILE A 253 -14.33 -27.05 -24.43
C ILE A 253 -12.93 -26.46 -24.59
N ARG A 254 -11.92 -26.95 -23.85
CA ARG A 254 -10.54 -26.48 -24.01
C ARG A 254 -10.01 -26.68 -25.44
N GLN A 255 -10.29 -27.82 -26.05
CA GLN A 255 -9.85 -28.14 -27.41
C GLN A 255 -10.30 -27.09 -28.43
N ALA A 256 -11.54 -26.59 -28.34
CA ALA A 256 -12.07 -25.59 -29.26
C ALA A 256 -11.37 -24.22 -29.19
N PHE A 257 -10.66 -23.92 -28.09
CA PHE A 257 -9.94 -22.65 -27.88
C PHE A 257 -8.43 -22.78 -28.05
N ASN A 258 -7.90 -24.00 -28.26
CA ASN A 258 -6.47 -24.23 -28.38
C ASN A 258 -5.87 -23.51 -29.60
N ASP A 259 -6.55 -23.53 -30.74
CA ASP A 259 -6.06 -22.91 -31.98
C ASP A 259 -6.01 -21.37 -31.88
N ALA A 260 -6.85 -20.79 -31.03
CA ALA A 260 -6.86 -19.36 -30.73
C ALA A 260 -5.86 -18.96 -29.62
N ARG A 261 -5.19 -19.93 -28.98
CA ARG A 261 -4.31 -19.71 -27.83
C ARG A 261 -2.84 -19.69 -28.27
N THR A 262 -2.19 -18.55 -28.13
CA THR A 262 -0.73 -18.43 -28.26
C THR A 262 -0.09 -18.21 -26.89
N ILE A 263 0.77 -19.14 -26.44
CA ILE A 263 1.58 -18.92 -25.25
C ILE A 263 2.87 -18.23 -25.68
N LYS A 264 3.11 -17.02 -25.19
CA LYS A 264 4.41 -16.35 -25.31
C LYS A 264 5.11 -16.37 -23.94
N PRO A 265 6.44 -16.58 -23.89
CA PRO A 265 7.16 -16.50 -22.63
C PRO A 265 6.99 -15.10 -22.03
N GLY A 266 6.66 -15.04 -20.74
CA GLY A 266 6.55 -13.79 -20.00
C GLY A 266 7.93 -13.21 -19.66
N LYS A 267 7.95 -11.96 -19.19
CA LYS A 267 9.16 -11.34 -18.63
C LYS A 267 9.61 -12.13 -17.39
N PRO A 268 10.88 -12.54 -17.28
CA PRO A 268 11.36 -13.21 -16.07
C PRO A 268 11.25 -12.26 -14.88
N SER A 269 10.78 -12.79 -13.75
CA SER A 269 10.68 -12.09 -12.47
C SER A 269 11.42 -12.88 -11.42
N PHE A 270 12.29 -12.21 -10.65
CA PHE A 270 13.10 -12.82 -9.61
C PHE A 270 12.65 -12.28 -8.24
N LYS A 271 12.16 -13.18 -7.38
CA LYS A 271 11.86 -12.90 -5.99
C LYS A 271 12.85 -13.68 -5.13
N LEU A 272 13.67 -12.96 -4.38
CA LEU A 272 14.69 -13.54 -3.50
C LEU A 272 14.09 -13.69 -2.09
N MET A 273 14.32 -14.84 -1.47
CA MET A 273 13.87 -15.15 -0.10
C MET A 273 14.99 -15.90 0.63
N LEU A 274 15.24 -15.54 1.89
CA LEU A 274 16.19 -16.25 2.73
C LEU A 274 15.64 -17.64 3.07
N LYS A 275 16.42 -18.70 2.80
CA LYS A 275 16.04 -20.07 3.16
C LYS A 275 15.99 -20.19 4.70
N GLY A 276 14.79 -20.41 5.25
CA GLY A 276 14.54 -20.53 6.69
C GLY A 276 13.39 -19.65 7.20
N CYS A 277 12.92 -18.68 6.41
CA CYS A 277 11.66 -17.98 6.67
C CYS A 277 10.55 -18.71 5.92
N GLU A 278 9.96 -19.74 6.53
CA GLU A 278 8.73 -20.35 6.02
C GLU A 278 7.60 -19.30 6.07
N ASP A 279 7.06 -18.95 4.90
CA ASP A 279 5.82 -18.19 4.75
C ASP A 279 4.70 -18.95 5.48
N VAL A 280 4.37 -18.53 6.71
CA VAL A 280 3.14 -18.94 7.38
C VAL A 280 2.00 -18.10 6.81
N ALA A 281 1.65 -18.37 5.56
CA ALA A 281 0.48 -17.81 4.90
C ALA A 281 -0.38 -18.96 4.38
N ALA A 282 -1.32 -19.40 5.22
CA ALA A 282 -2.52 -20.13 4.86
C ALA A 282 -3.74 -19.29 5.25
#